data_AF-A0A2V6XX06-F1
#
_entry.id   AF-A0A2V6XX06-F1
#
_cell.length_a   1.000
_cell.length_b   1.000
_cell.length_c   1.000
_cell.angle_alpha   90.00
_cell.angle_beta   90.00
_cell.angle_gamma   90.00
#
_symmetry.space_group_name_H-M   'P 1'
#
loop_
_entity.id
_entity.type
_entity.pdbx_description
1 polymer ?
#
loop_
_entity_poly.entity_id
_entity_poly.type
_entity_poly.pdbx_seq_one_letter_code
_entity_poly.pdbx_strand_id
1 'polypeptide(L)'
;MAADDRRLRAGVVGAGHMGQYHLLAYAELWDIELAGVVDSDRERAAHVAAYYDTRPLVDHRDLIGVVDLASVAVPTEQHFQVAADLLGAGVGVLVEKPITPTLEEARELFAIARRSGAVLHVGHVERFNGAVQELRKIVENPLLIESRRMGPFVPRVQKDTVVMDLMIHDLDIVLALVDARPRRITAFGASVHSDVADVANVQIWFNAAGRLRRPGLRGAGHSDPSPRCARVHTQPGVDPLSSRLLRRARAGAQRQPAQARDPSSGPGRSAGAGRRGSRPGRDRGPTIACHGPRDRANDPGRPLRGGVLEQPSVERSLGLICGAGVLPARMAGEARRQGWRVVAFTFGEVADVSAHADLTIPSRLSEAGVVLATLADERIGAVLFSGKFWLQDYLRESRPDAMLAEIETKAGAIVDTNLVQVVVTMLAQMGIDLLDQRPFLGDWLGGSGCWSDRAPTDAEWVDVRRGLAVARLVADAGVGQTVVVRRGAVAAVEAIEGTTETIRRGLEVVGRGAVVAKAAARGHDYRFDMPTIGPETIEIAAAGGAAVVAVEAERVLVLDREACIRIANGAGMALVGAE
;
A
#
# COMPACT_ATOMS: atom_id res chain seq x y z
N MET A 1 23.35 -18.05 -30.66
CA MET A 1 23.77 -18.84 -29.49
C MET A 1 22.55 -19.63 -29.06
N ALA A 2 22.71 -20.91 -28.68
CA ALA A 2 21.63 -21.61 -28.00
C ALA A 2 21.38 -20.90 -26.66
N ALA A 3 20.13 -20.69 -26.29
CA ALA A 3 19.80 -20.33 -24.91
C ALA A 3 20.12 -21.57 -24.06
N ASP A 4 20.98 -21.40 -23.05
CA ASP A 4 21.28 -22.46 -22.10
C ASP A 4 20.03 -22.65 -21.24
N ASP A 5 19.37 -23.80 -21.35
CA ASP A 5 18.09 -24.13 -20.70
C ASP A 5 18.28 -24.47 -19.20
N ARG A 6 19.32 -23.88 -18.61
CA ARG A 6 19.80 -24.13 -17.26
C ARG A 6 19.38 -22.97 -16.36
N ARG A 7 18.54 -23.27 -15.37
CA ARG A 7 18.23 -22.34 -14.27
C ARG A 7 19.50 -21.91 -13.55
N LEU A 8 19.61 -20.63 -13.24
CA LEU A 8 20.71 -20.09 -12.46
C LEU A 8 20.45 -20.34 -10.97
N ARG A 9 21.45 -20.85 -10.26
CA ARG A 9 21.34 -21.10 -8.81
C ARG A 9 21.63 -19.81 -8.06
N ALA A 10 20.66 -19.31 -7.30
CA ALA A 10 20.78 -18.11 -6.48
C ALA A 10 20.93 -18.45 -5.00
N GLY A 11 21.62 -17.59 -4.25
CA GLY A 11 21.63 -17.60 -2.79
C GLY A 11 21.38 -16.21 -2.20
N VAL A 12 21.03 -16.15 -0.92
CA VAL A 12 20.89 -14.87 -0.20
C VAL A 12 21.66 -14.92 1.10
N VAL A 13 22.52 -13.92 1.33
CA VAL A 13 23.31 -13.76 2.55
C VAL A 13 22.75 -12.60 3.37
N GLY A 14 22.28 -12.92 4.57
CA GLY A 14 21.48 -12.06 5.45
C GLY A 14 19.99 -12.27 5.20
N ALA A 15 19.27 -12.91 6.12
CA ALA A 15 17.83 -13.21 6.03
C ALA A 15 16.96 -12.19 6.82
N GLY A 16 17.50 -10.99 7.03
CA GLY A 16 16.76 -9.86 7.60
C GLY A 16 15.81 -9.22 6.59
N HIS A 17 15.22 -8.07 6.97
CA HIS A 17 14.15 -7.40 6.22
C HIS A 17 14.42 -7.18 4.72
N MET A 18 15.63 -6.76 4.32
CA MET A 18 15.96 -6.62 2.89
C MET A 18 16.20 -7.98 2.23
N GLY A 19 16.89 -8.89 2.90
CA GLY A 19 17.12 -10.25 2.40
C GLY A 19 15.84 -11.02 2.10
N GLN A 20 14.78 -10.81 2.88
CA GLN A 20 13.46 -11.41 2.62
C GLN A 20 12.83 -10.93 1.31
N TYR A 21 13.04 -9.67 0.90
CA TYR A 21 12.61 -9.20 -0.42
C TYR A 21 13.45 -9.81 -1.55
N HIS A 22 14.76 -10.03 -1.35
CA HIS A 22 15.60 -10.74 -2.33
C HIS A 22 15.17 -12.22 -2.47
N LEU A 23 14.84 -12.87 -1.36
CA LEU A 23 14.34 -14.26 -1.35
C LEU A 23 13.00 -14.38 -2.09
N LEU A 24 12.04 -13.49 -1.82
CA LEU A 24 10.77 -13.43 -2.52
C LEU A 24 10.98 -13.22 -4.03
N ALA A 25 11.80 -12.24 -4.42
CA ALA A 25 12.11 -11.98 -5.82
C ALA A 25 12.75 -13.19 -6.52
N TYR A 26 13.66 -13.93 -5.86
CA TYR A 26 14.23 -15.14 -6.43
C TYR A 26 13.24 -16.32 -6.49
N ALA A 27 12.29 -16.42 -5.56
CA ALA A 27 11.26 -17.45 -5.56
C ALA A 27 10.22 -17.27 -6.69
N GLU A 28 9.96 -16.03 -7.11
CA GLU A 28 9.05 -15.71 -8.22
C GLU A 28 9.69 -15.85 -9.62
N LEU A 29 11.02 -15.89 -9.71
CA LEU A 29 11.75 -15.99 -10.98
C LEU A 29 11.84 -17.44 -11.48
N TRP A 30 11.08 -17.74 -12.54
CA TRP A 30 10.96 -19.08 -13.14
C TRP A 30 12.27 -19.69 -13.68
N ASP A 31 13.28 -18.86 -13.93
CA ASP A 31 14.62 -19.19 -14.43
C ASP A 31 15.69 -19.26 -13.30
N ILE A 32 15.27 -19.12 -12.03
CA ILE A 32 16.12 -19.23 -10.84
C ILE A 32 15.84 -20.53 -10.06
N GLU A 33 16.88 -21.08 -9.46
CA GLU A 33 16.80 -22.09 -8.39
C GLU A 33 17.36 -21.45 -7.10
N LEU A 34 16.54 -21.27 -6.07
CA LEU A 34 17.03 -20.76 -4.78
C LEU A 34 17.74 -21.87 -4.00
N ALA A 35 19.07 -21.91 -4.10
CA ALA A 35 19.89 -23.03 -3.63
C ALA A 35 20.41 -22.88 -2.17
N GLY A 36 20.29 -21.71 -1.56
CA GLY A 36 20.54 -21.54 -0.12
C GLY A 36 20.28 -20.14 0.44
N VAL A 37 19.97 -20.08 1.73
CA VAL A 37 19.89 -18.84 2.52
C VAL A 37 20.87 -18.91 3.70
N VAL A 38 21.63 -17.84 3.90
CA VAL A 38 22.64 -17.73 4.96
C VAL A 38 22.22 -16.64 5.95
N ASP A 39 22.18 -16.95 7.24
CA ASP A 39 22.15 -15.93 8.31
C ASP A 39 22.99 -16.39 9.50
N SER A 40 23.60 -15.44 10.22
CA SER A 40 24.35 -15.75 11.45
C SER A 40 23.42 -16.25 12.58
N ASP A 41 22.14 -15.87 12.52
CA ASP A 41 21.06 -16.42 13.31
C ASP A 41 20.58 -17.75 12.70
N ARG A 42 21.05 -18.87 13.29
CA ARG A 42 20.72 -20.23 12.83
C ARG A 42 19.21 -20.53 12.85
N GLU A 43 18.45 -19.99 13.81
CA GLU A 43 17.00 -20.22 13.87
C GLU A 43 16.30 -19.49 12.73
N ARG A 44 16.71 -18.25 12.45
CA ARG A 44 16.21 -17.47 11.31
C ARG A 44 16.57 -18.10 9.97
N ALA A 45 17.81 -18.55 9.80
CA ALA A 45 18.23 -19.27 8.60
C ALA A 45 17.37 -20.52 8.39
N ALA A 46 17.16 -21.34 9.43
CA ALA A 46 16.32 -22.53 9.38
C ALA A 46 14.85 -22.22 9.05
N HIS A 47 14.25 -21.22 9.71
CA HIS A 47 12.87 -20.80 9.49
C HIS A 47 12.63 -20.32 8.05
N VAL A 48 13.50 -19.40 7.58
CA VAL A 48 13.40 -18.82 6.24
C VAL A 48 13.70 -19.86 5.16
N ALA A 49 14.64 -20.78 5.40
CA ALA A 49 14.93 -21.87 4.47
C ALA A 49 13.75 -22.84 4.31
N ALA A 50 13.08 -23.19 5.42
CA ALA A 50 11.90 -24.05 5.40
C ALA A 50 10.71 -23.39 4.67
N TYR A 51 10.59 -22.06 4.76
CA TYR A 51 9.53 -21.32 4.06
C TYR A 51 9.72 -21.29 2.53
N TYR A 52 10.95 -21.07 2.05
CA TYR A 52 11.26 -20.99 0.62
C TYR A 52 11.77 -22.30 0.01
N ASP A 53 11.58 -23.45 0.67
CA ASP A 53 12.08 -24.79 0.29
C ASP A 53 13.56 -24.79 -0.17
N THR A 54 14.43 -24.19 0.64
CA THR A 54 15.85 -24.02 0.33
C THR A 54 16.75 -24.49 1.49
N ARG A 55 18.07 -24.34 1.34
CA ARG A 55 19.07 -24.84 2.30
C ARG A 55 19.40 -23.78 3.35
N PRO A 56 19.26 -24.07 4.67
CA PRO A 56 19.72 -23.17 5.72
C PRO A 56 21.23 -23.30 5.92
N LEU A 57 21.92 -22.18 5.82
CA LEU A 57 23.37 -22.06 6.00
C LEU A 57 23.68 -20.99 7.05
N VAL A 58 24.87 -21.05 7.64
CA VAL A 58 25.32 -20.09 8.67
C VAL A 58 26.59 -19.35 8.22
N ASP A 59 27.35 -19.93 7.30
CA ASP A 59 28.54 -19.33 6.68
C ASP A 59 28.27 -19.03 5.21
N HIS A 60 28.60 -17.83 4.74
CA HIS A 60 28.39 -17.47 3.33
C HIS A 60 29.31 -18.24 2.38
N ARG A 61 30.41 -18.80 2.88
CA ARG A 61 31.34 -19.61 2.11
C ARG A 61 30.74 -20.97 1.72
N ASP A 62 29.72 -21.44 2.44
CA ASP A 62 29.00 -22.67 2.09
C ASP A 62 28.17 -22.54 0.79
N LEU A 63 27.96 -21.32 0.28
CA LEU A 63 27.35 -21.08 -1.04
C LEU A 63 28.35 -21.29 -2.20
N ILE A 64 29.66 -21.30 -1.94
CA ILE A 64 30.69 -21.32 -3.00
C ILE A 64 30.63 -22.65 -3.77
N GLY A 65 30.48 -22.56 -5.10
CA GLY A 65 30.27 -23.72 -5.99
C GLY A 65 28.84 -24.27 -6.00
N VAL A 66 28.04 -23.96 -4.98
CA VAL A 66 26.61 -24.32 -4.88
C VAL A 66 25.74 -23.34 -5.66
N VAL A 67 26.08 -22.05 -5.66
CA VAL A 67 25.34 -21.00 -6.37
C VAL A 67 26.14 -20.40 -7.54
N ASP A 68 25.43 -19.87 -8.52
CA ASP A 68 25.97 -19.11 -9.65
C ASP A 68 25.96 -17.60 -9.34
N LEU A 69 25.01 -17.14 -8.52
CA LEU A 69 24.92 -15.77 -8.01
C LEU A 69 24.38 -15.70 -6.56
N ALA A 70 24.62 -14.58 -5.87
CA ALA A 70 24.06 -14.32 -4.55
C ALA A 70 23.72 -12.84 -4.29
N SER A 71 22.63 -12.59 -3.57
CA SER A 71 22.36 -11.29 -2.94
C SER A 71 23.05 -11.19 -1.58
N VAL A 72 23.64 -10.03 -1.28
CA VAL A 72 24.30 -9.73 -0.01
C VAL A 72 23.56 -8.58 0.67
N ALA A 73 22.79 -8.94 1.71
CA ALA A 73 21.89 -8.06 2.49
C ALA A 73 22.19 -8.14 4.00
N VAL A 74 23.47 -8.24 4.34
CA VAL A 74 24.02 -8.18 5.71
C VAL A 74 24.21 -6.71 6.16
N PRO A 75 24.63 -6.40 7.40
CA PRO A 75 25.04 -5.04 7.76
C PRO A 75 26.18 -4.53 6.88
N THR A 76 26.19 -3.22 6.59
CA THR A 76 27.12 -2.56 5.65
C THR A 76 28.60 -2.89 5.94
N GLU A 77 28.97 -2.99 7.21
CA GLU A 77 30.34 -3.29 7.66
C GLU A 77 30.82 -4.69 7.24
N GLN A 78 29.88 -5.58 6.90
CA GLN A 78 30.15 -6.96 6.46
C GLN A 78 30.08 -7.11 4.93
N HIS A 79 29.56 -6.11 4.20
CA HIS A 79 29.43 -6.15 2.73
C HIS A 79 30.75 -6.47 2.04
N PHE A 80 31.86 -5.82 2.45
CA PHE A 80 33.16 -6.03 1.82
C PHE A 80 33.63 -7.49 1.90
N GLN A 81 33.68 -8.07 3.10
CA GLN A 81 34.20 -9.43 3.30
C GLN A 81 33.34 -10.47 2.57
N VAL A 82 32.01 -10.40 2.74
CA VAL A 82 31.08 -11.35 2.12
C VAL A 82 31.13 -11.27 0.59
N ALA A 83 31.09 -10.06 0.02
CA ALA A 83 31.15 -9.87 -1.42
C ALA A 83 32.53 -10.26 -1.99
N ALA A 84 33.63 -9.96 -1.28
CA ALA A 84 34.98 -10.31 -1.71
C ALA A 84 35.18 -11.83 -1.81
N ASP A 85 34.72 -12.59 -0.81
CA ASP A 85 34.83 -14.05 -0.81
C ASP A 85 34.05 -14.69 -1.97
N LEU A 86 32.80 -14.24 -2.19
CA LEU A 86 31.92 -14.75 -3.24
C LEU A 86 32.43 -14.36 -4.65
N LEU A 87 32.73 -13.09 -4.88
CA LEU A 87 33.29 -12.61 -6.15
C LEU A 87 34.64 -13.27 -6.45
N GLY A 88 35.49 -13.48 -5.43
CA GLY A 88 36.78 -14.14 -5.56
C GLY A 88 36.66 -15.60 -6.01
N ALA A 89 35.58 -16.27 -5.64
CA ALA A 89 35.23 -17.61 -6.09
C ALA A 89 34.48 -17.66 -7.43
N GLY A 90 34.24 -16.52 -8.08
CA GLY A 90 33.55 -16.42 -9.37
C GLY A 90 32.01 -16.31 -9.29
N VAL A 91 31.44 -16.25 -8.09
CA VAL A 91 29.99 -16.09 -7.88
C VAL A 91 29.59 -14.64 -8.20
N GLY A 92 28.52 -14.45 -8.99
CA GLY A 92 27.97 -13.11 -9.22
C GLY A 92 27.34 -12.52 -7.96
N VAL A 93 27.57 -11.24 -7.65
CA VAL A 93 27.08 -10.62 -6.41
C VAL A 93 26.20 -9.41 -6.69
N LEU A 94 25.00 -9.41 -6.10
CA LEU A 94 24.16 -8.23 -5.89
C LEU A 94 24.29 -7.77 -4.44
N VAL A 95 25.11 -6.76 -4.18
CA VAL A 95 25.31 -6.22 -2.82
C VAL A 95 24.36 -5.06 -2.56
N GLU A 96 23.74 -5.02 -1.38
CA GLU A 96 22.85 -3.94 -0.98
C GLU A 96 23.52 -2.57 -0.91
N LYS A 97 22.71 -1.51 -0.94
CA LYS A 97 23.20 -0.13 -0.75
C LYS A 97 23.40 0.16 0.75
N PRO A 98 24.44 0.92 1.14
CA PRO A 98 25.59 1.34 0.34
C PRO A 98 26.60 0.19 0.13
N ILE A 99 27.33 0.21 -1.00
CA ILE A 99 28.22 -0.89 -1.41
C ILE A 99 29.20 -1.34 -0.31
N THR A 100 29.87 -0.40 0.35
CA THR A 100 30.86 -0.63 1.43
C THR A 100 30.96 0.64 2.31
N PRO A 101 31.50 0.54 3.54
CA PRO A 101 31.77 1.71 4.39
C PRO A 101 32.80 2.68 3.79
N THR A 102 33.83 2.17 3.11
CA THR A 102 34.91 3.00 2.53
C THR A 102 34.97 2.93 1.00
N LEU A 103 35.59 3.95 0.39
CA LEU A 103 35.80 4.02 -1.07
C LEU A 103 36.90 3.06 -1.53
N GLU A 104 37.85 2.76 -0.65
CA GLU A 104 38.97 1.87 -0.85
C GLU A 104 38.48 0.41 -0.99
N GLU A 105 37.60 -0.03 -0.08
CA GLU A 105 36.91 -1.33 -0.17
C GLU A 105 36.05 -1.44 -1.44
N ALA A 106 35.28 -0.39 -1.78
CA ALA A 106 34.48 -0.36 -3.01
C ALA A 106 35.34 -0.56 -4.27
N ARG A 107 36.49 0.14 -4.34
CA ARG A 107 37.44 0.00 -5.45
C ARG A 107 38.00 -1.41 -5.53
N GLU A 108 38.30 -2.04 -4.40
CA GLU A 108 38.82 -3.41 -4.38
C GLU A 108 37.76 -4.44 -4.76
N LEU A 109 36.49 -4.30 -4.36
CA LEU A 109 35.40 -5.16 -4.88
C LEU A 109 35.30 -5.08 -6.41
N PHE A 110 35.36 -3.88 -6.98
CA PHE A 110 35.43 -3.71 -8.44
C PHE A 110 36.72 -4.28 -9.06
N ALA A 111 37.81 -4.40 -8.31
CA ALA A 111 39.03 -5.06 -8.77
C ALA A 111 38.90 -6.59 -8.72
N ILE A 112 38.37 -7.15 -7.62
CA ILE A 112 38.08 -8.59 -7.46
C ILE A 112 37.14 -9.06 -8.57
N ALA A 113 35.99 -8.41 -8.76
CA ALA A 113 35.02 -8.75 -9.81
C ALA A 113 35.64 -8.79 -11.22
N ARG A 114 36.51 -7.82 -11.54
CA ARG A 114 37.24 -7.82 -12.83
C ARG A 114 38.29 -8.92 -12.93
N ARG A 115 38.92 -9.34 -11.82
CA ARG A 115 39.93 -10.41 -11.81
C ARG A 115 39.29 -11.80 -11.93
N SER A 116 38.14 -12.03 -11.31
CA SER A 116 37.41 -13.31 -11.40
C SER A 116 36.50 -13.42 -12.62
N GLY A 117 36.09 -12.29 -13.21
CA GLY A 117 35.09 -12.24 -14.27
C GLY A 117 33.65 -12.28 -13.75
N ALA A 118 33.44 -12.32 -12.43
CA ALA A 118 32.12 -12.29 -11.81
C ALA A 118 31.42 -10.94 -11.99
N VAL A 119 30.08 -10.98 -12.13
CA VAL A 119 29.26 -9.77 -12.18
C VAL A 119 29.11 -9.20 -10.78
N LEU A 120 29.39 -7.91 -10.61
CA LEU A 120 29.07 -7.15 -9.39
C LEU A 120 28.01 -6.08 -9.70
N HIS A 121 26.89 -6.14 -8.99
CA HIS A 121 25.82 -5.15 -9.02
C HIS A 121 25.58 -4.57 -7.62
N VAL A 122 25.12 -3.31 -7.54
CA VAL A 122 24.80 -2.63 -6.28
C VAL A 122 23.31 -2.32 -6.25
N GLY A 123 22.65 -2.56 -5.11
CA GLY A 123 21.21 -2.43 -4.85
C GLY A 123 20.61 -1.01 -4.93
N HIS A 124 20.98 -0.22 -5.94
CA HIS A 124 20.35 1.07 -6.24
C HIS A 124 18.97 0.86 -6.90
N VAL A 125 18.02 0.29 -6.15
CA VAL A 125 16.68 -0.10 -6.61
C VAL A 125 15.91 1.01 -7.32
N GLU A 126 16.09 2.26 -6.90
CA GLU A 126 15.43 3.43 -7.50
C GLU A 126 15.85 3.72 -8.96
N ARG A 127 16.92 3.09 -9.47
CA ARG A 127 17.23 3.08 -10.92
C ARG A 127 16.18 2.32 -11.74
N PHE A 128 15.47 1.39 -11.10
CA PHE A 128 14.45 0.53 -11.69
C PHE A 128 13.02 1.04 -11.43
N ASN A 129 12.85 2.09 -10.64
CA ASN A 129 11.60 2.81 -10.48
C ASN A 129 11.10 3.29 -11.86
N GLY A 130 9.88 2.93 -12.25
CA GLY A 130 9.32 3.24 -13.57
C GLY A 130 9.35 4.73 -13.90
N ALA A 131 9.11 5.61 -12.93
CA ALA A 131 9.20 7.05 -13.12
C ALA A 131 10.63 7.51 -13.46
N VAL A 132 11.65 6.91 -12.84
CA VAL A 132 13.07 7.18 -13.13
C VAL A 132 13.47 6.61 -14.50
N GLN A 133 12.96 5.43 -14.86
CA GLN A 133 13.20 4.83 -16.18
C GLN A 133 12.61 5.67 -17.32
N GLU A 134 11.38 6.18 -17.18
CA GLU A 134 10.79 7.10 -18.17
C GLU A 134 11.50 8.46 -18.19
N LEU A 135 11.86 9.01 -17.03
CA LEU A 135 12.60 10.27 -16.94
C LEU A 135 13.93 10.21 -17.72
N ARG A 136 14.67 9.10 -17.64
CA ARG A 136 15.90 8.86 -18.42
C ARG A 136 15.72 8.84 -19.94
N LYS A 137 14.50 8.57 -20.45
CA LYS A 137 14.20 8.60 -21.89
C LYS A 137 13.92 10.02 -22.39
N ILE A 138 13.47 10.91 -21.50
CA ILE A 138 13.00 12.27 -21.83
C ILE A 138 14.09 13.32 -21.53
N VAL A 139 14.88 13.14 -20.48
CA VAL A 139 15.85 14.12 -19.98
C VAL A 139 17.25 13.83 -20.50
N GLU A 140 17.70 14.59 -21.49
CA GLU A 140 19.07 14.48 -22.02
C GLU A 140 20.08 15.38 -21.29
N ASN A 141 19.70 16.62 -20.94
CA ASN A 141 20.64 17.66 -20.49
C ASN A 141 20.02 18.60 -19.44
N PRO A 142 19.77 18.13 -18.20
CA PRO A 142 19.15 18.96 -17.17
C PRO A 142 20.12 20.04 -16.67
N LEU A 143 19.65 21.29 -16.64
CA LEU A 143 20.40 22.44 -16.10
C LEU A 143 20.34 22.48 -14.56
N LEU A 144 19.16 22.20 -14.02
CA LEU A 144 18.88 22.10 -12.59
C LEU A 144 18.11 20.80 -12.32
N ILE A 145 18.54 20.04 -11.32
CA ILE A 145 17.76 18.96 -10.71
C ILE A 145 17.47 19.36 -9.26
N GLU A 146 16.23 19.17 -8.80
CA GLU A 146 15.89 19.30 -7.39
C GLU A 146 15.17 18.03 -6.92
N SER A 147 15.74 17.33 -5.93
CA SER A 147 15.07 16.23 -5.23
C SER A 147 14.85 16.60 -3.76
N ARG A 148 13.72 16.12 -3.23
CA ARG A 148 13.31 16.30 -1.84
C ARG A 148 12.80 14.96 -1.31
N ARG A 149 13.56 14.30 -0.45
CA ARG A 149 13.18 13.03 0.19
C ARG A 149 12.84 13.27 1.65
N MET A 150 11.67 12.81 2.09
CA MET A 150 11.29 12.82 3.50
C MET A 150 10.86 11.41 3.89
N GLY A 151 11.42 10.89 4.97
CA GLY A 151 11.06 9.58 5.52
C GLY A 151 10.77 9.70 7.02
N PRO A 152 9.88 8.89 7.60
CA PRO A 152 9.60 8.94 9.03
C PRO A 152 10.88 8.70 9.85
N PHE A 153 11.02 9.38 10.99
CA PHE A 153 12.14 9.11 11.89
C PHE A 153 11.97 7.72 12.53
N VAL A 154 12.77 6.76 12.08
CA VAL A 154 12.78 5.39 12.66
C VAL A 154 14.00 5.21 13.57
N PRO A 155 13.88 4.58 14.76
CA PRO A 155 14.99 4.43 15.70
C PRO A 155 16.23 3.73 15.14
N ARG A 156 16.10 2.96 14.06
CA ARG A 156 17.21 2.29 13.36
C ARG A 156 18.20 3.27 12.71
N VAL A 157 17.78 4.51 12.40
CA VAL A 157 18.61 5.57 11.78
C VAL A 157 19.58 6.23 12.79
N GLN A 158 19.61 5.80 14.05
CA GLN A 158 20.52 6.37 15.07
C GLN A 158 22.03 6.18 14.78
N LYS A 159 22.42 5.29 13.86
CA LYS A 159 23.83 4.99 13.54
C LYS A 159 24.30 5.51 12.19
N ASP A 160 23.45 5.43 11.17
CA ASP A 160 23.76 5.88 9.81
C ASP A 160 23.26 7.30 9.57
N THR A 161 24.07 8.13 8.90
CA THR A 161 23.63 9.49 8.54
C THR A 161 22.46 9.44 7.54
N VAL A 162 21.60 10.46 7.57
CA VAL A 162 20.50 10.62 6.60
C VAL A 162 20.99 10.62 5.14
N VAL A 163 22.26 10.94 4.91
CA VAL A 163 22.89 10.91 3.59
C VAL A 163 23.09 9.48 3.09
N MET A 164 23.57 8.59 3.94
CA MET A 164 23.90 7.19 3.56
C MET A 164 22.68 6.29 3.49
N ASP A 165 21.64 6.55 4.30
CA ASP A 165 20.41 5.77 4.22
C ASP A 165 19.43 6.29 3.16
N LEU A 166 19.08 7.59 3.20
CA LEU A 166 18.05 8.17 2.35
C LEU A 166 18.60 8.90 1.13
N MET A 167 19.51 9.85 1.32
CA MET A 167 19.95 10.74 0.22
C MET A 167 20.71 9.99 -0.88
N ILE A 168 21.35 8.86 -0.57
CA ILE A 168 22.10 8.03 -1.52
C ILE A 168 21.27 7.63 -2.74
N HIS A 169 19.96 7.43 -2.58
CA HIS A 169 19.04 7.12 -3.67
C HIS A 169 18.93 8.29 -4.66
N ASP A 170 18.77 9.51 -4.15
CA ASP A 170 18.67 10.72 -4.98
C ASP A 170 20.02 11.10 -5.61
N LEU A 171 21.12 10.91 -4.87
CA LEU A 171 22.48 11.10 -5.40
C LEU A 171 22.77 10.16 -6.57
N ASP A 172 22.37 8.89 -6.46
CA ASP A 172 22.51 7.92 -7.54
C ASP A 172 21.69 8.28 -8.78
N ILE A 173 20.41 8.65 -8.61
CA ILE A 173 19.56 9.13 -9.72
C ILE A 173 20.19 10.35 -10.39
N VAL A 174 20.64 11.34 -9.61
CA VAL A 174 21.30 12.55 -10.14
C VAL A 174 22.57 12.20 -10.92
N LEU A 175 23.43 11.33 -10.38
CA LEU A 175 24.67 10.90 -11.04
C LEU A 175 24.41 10.08 -12.31
N ALA A 176 23.28 9.37 -12.39
CA ALA A 176 22.90 8.61 -13.58
C ALA A 176 22.16 9.45 -14.65
N LEU A 177 21.56 10.59 -14.28
CA LEU A 177 20.98 11.56 -15.21
C LEU A 177 22.00 12.60 -15.70
N VAL A 178 23.00 12.92 -14.89
CA VAL A 178 24.06 13.88 -15.22
C VAL A 178 25.35 13.11 -15.51
N ASP A 179 25.60 12.81 -16.79
CA ASP A 179 26.86 12.20 -17.27
C ASP A 179 28.04 13.21 -17.22
N ALA A 180 28.39 13.62 -16.00
CA ALA A 180 29.51 14.48 -15.69
C ALA A 180 29.95 14.25 -14.24
N ARG A 181 31.25 14.45 -13.95
CA ARG A 181 31.74 14.37 -12.57
C ARG A 181 31.34 15.61 -11.75
N PRO A 182 30.99 15.45 -10.46
CA PRO A 182 30.91 16.56 -9.51
C PRO A 182 32.22 17.36 -9.50
N ARG A 183 32.08 18.69 -9.58
CA ARG A 183 33.17 19.68 -9.50
C ARG A 183 33.25 20.34 -8.13
N ARG A 184 32.10 20.66 -7.54
CA ARG A 184 31.98 21.32 -6.24
C ARG A 184 30.74 20.81 -5.53
N ILE A 185 30.89 20.46 -4.26
CA ILE A 185 29.79 20.12 -3.37
C ILE A 185 29.71 21.22 -2.30
N THR A 186 28.51 21.58 -1.88
CA THR A 186 28.27 22.48 -0.75
C THR A 186 27.11 21.89 0.03
N ALA A 187 27.37 21.51 1.29
CA ALA A 187 26.42 20.80 2.13
C ALA A 187 26.14 21.59 3.40
N PHE A 188 24.88 21.55 3.83
CA PHE A 188 24.44 21.96 5.15
C PHE A 188 23.78 20.77 5.83
N GLY A 189 24.14 20.50 7.08
CA GLY A 189 23.52 19.46 7.89
C GLY A 189 23.14 19.99 9.26
N ALA A 190 22.10 19.40 9.84
CA ALA A 190 21.73 19.59 11.24
C ALA A 190 21.42 18.23 11.87
N SER A 191 21.55 18.16 13.20
CA SER A 191 20.93 17.10 13.98
C SER A 191 19.82 17.69 14.84
N VAL A 192 18.66 17.01 14.87
CA VAL A 192 17.48 17.38 15.66
C VAL A 192 17.12 16.28 16.67
N HIS A 193 17.28 15.01 16.30
CA HIS A 193 16.80 13.84 17.02
C HIS A 193 17.88 12.78 17.35
N SER A 194 19.12 12.95 16.90
CA SER A 194 20.21 11.97 17.13
C SER A 194 21.57 12.65 17.37
N ASP A 195 22.66 11.88 17.46
CA ASP A 195 24.02 12.44 17.50
C ASP A 195 24.64 12.61 16.09
N VAL A 196 23.96 12.14 15.04
CA VAL A 196 24.36 12.26 13.62
C VAL A 196 23.42 13.18 12.86
N ALA A 197 23.85 13.68 11.70
CA ALA A 197 23.02 14.56 10.88
C ALA A 197 21.77 13.82 10.35
N ASP A 198 20.60 14.24 10.84
CA ASP A 198 19.28 13.72 10.45
C ASP A 198 18.58 14.63 9.41
N VAL A 199 19.01 15.89 9.28
CA VAL A 199 18.64 16.80 8.20
C VAL A 199 19.89 17.13 7.37
N ALA A 200 19.78 17.03 6.04
CA ALA A 200 20.85 17.39 5.12
C ALA A 200 20.32 18.08 3.84
N ASN A 201 21.00 19.13 3.41
CA ASN A 201 20.78 19.81 2.13
C ASN A 201 22.11 19.91 1.40
N VAL A 202 22.21 19.31 0.22
CA VAL A 202 23.43 19.22 -0.57
C VAL A 202 23.21 19.83 -1.95
N GLN A 203 24.02 20.83 -2.27
CA GLN A 203 24.14 21.40 -3.61
C GLN A 203 25.37 20.83 -4.32
N ILE A 204 25.18 20.23 -5.48
CA ILE A 204 26.24 19.63 -6.30
C ILE A 204 26.33 20.38 -7.62
N TRP A 205 27.50 20.92 -7.90
CA TRP A 205 27.85 21.53 -9.18
C TRP A 205 28.67 20.54 -10.00
N PHE A 206 28.28 20.34 -11.26
CA PHE A 206 28.95 19.41 -12.17
C PHE A 206 29.87 20.14 -13.14
N ASN A 207 30.85 19.42 -13.66
CA ASN A 207 31.58 19.87 -14.85
C ASN A 207 30.62 20.00 -16.05
N ALA A 208 30.97 20.88 -16.99
CA ALA A 208 30.35 20.91 -18.31
C ALA A 208 30.48 19.52 -18.96
N ALA A 209 29.36 18.88 -19.29
CA ALA A 209 29.38 17.57 -19.92
C ALA A 209 29.98 17.68 -21.33
N GLY A 210 31.07 16.95 -21.59
CA GLY A 210 31.55 16.76 -22.96
C GLY A 210 30.52 15.92 -23.72
N ARG A 211 30.07 16.36 -24.90
CA ARG A 211 29.12 15.58 -25.72
C ARG A 211 29.72 14.21 -26.06
N LEU A 212 29.26 13.15 -25.39
CA LEU A 212 29.36 11.80 -25.94
C LEU A 212 28.43 11.74 -27.16
N ARG A 213 28.99 11.92 -28.36
CA ARG A 213 28.23 11.86 -29.62
C ARG A 213 27.62 10.47 -29.80
N ARG A 214 26.29 10.33 -29.66
CA ARG A 214 25.57 9.25 -30.33
C ARG A 214 25.76 9.43 -31.86
N PRO A 215 26.29 8.43 -32.59
CA PRO A 215 26.47 8.56 -34.03
C PRO A 215 25.10 8.54 -34.73
N GLY A 216 24.70 9.65 -35.34
CA GLY A 216 23.48 9.73 -36.15
C GLY A 216 22.92 11.14 -36.37
N LEU A 217 23.00 12.02 -35.37
CA LEU A 217 22.36 13.35 -35.41
C LEU A 217 23.34 14.46 -35.86
N ARG A 218 23.11 15.00 -37.07
CA ARG A 218 23.73 16.26 -37.54
C ARG A 218 22.82 17.44 -37.16
N GLY A 219 23.29 18.30 -36.26
CA GLY A 219 22.65 19.57 -35.92
C GLY A 219 23.70 20.58 -35.46
N ALA A 220 23.74 21.74 -36.11
CA ALA A 220 24.73 22.79 -35.86
C ALA A 220 24.25 23.78 -34.78
N GLY A 221 25.21 24.36 -34.06
CA GLY A 221 24.97 25.36 -33.02
C GLY A 221 26.06 25.30 -31.95
N HIS A 222 26.97 26.28 -31.94
CA HIS A 222 27.99 26.40 -30.91
C HIS A 222 27.46 27.23 -29.74
N SER A 223 27.40 26.64 -28.56
CA SER A 223 27.36 27.32 -27.27
C SER A 223 28.11 26.48 -26.24
N ASP A 224 28.92 27.14 -25.42
CA ASP A 224 29.71 26.50 -24.36
C ASP A 224 28.75 25.90 -23.29
N PRO A 225 28.93 24.66 -22.79
CA PRO A 225 27.91 24.03 -21.96
C PRO A 225 27.82 24.70 -20.58
N SER A 226 26.66 25.28 -20.27
CA SER A 226 26.41 25.93 -18.98
C SER A 226 26.63 24.97 -17.80
N PRO A 227 27.15 25.47 -16.65
CA PRO A 227 27.37 24.65 -15.47
C PRO A 227 26.04 24.11 -14.93
N ARG A 228 26.01 22.83 -14.58
CA ARG A 228 24.80 22.14 -14.09
C ARG A 228 24.81 22.07 -12.57
N CYS A 229 23.62 22.17 -11.97
CA CYS A 229 23.42 22.13 -10.54
C CYS A 229 22.39 21.05 -10.16
N ALA A 230 22.66 20.27 -9.12
CA ALA A 230 21.65 19.50 -8.40
C ALA A 230 21.49 20.06 -6.98
N ARG A 231 20.26 20.08 -6.48
CA ARG A 231 19.93 20.33 -5.07
C ARG A 231 19.20 19.12 -4.53
N VAL A 232 19.74 18.50 -3.49
CA VAL A 232 19.12 17.35 -2.84
C VAL A 232 18.87 17.70 -1.38
N HIS A 233 17.62 17.61 -0.96
CA HIS A 233 17.19 17.92 0.40
C HIS A 233 16.59 16.69 1.05
N THR A 234 17.04 16.36 2.25
CA THR A 234 16.54 15.22 3.03
C THR A 234 16.33 15.61 4.49
N GLN A 235 15.18 15.24 5.05
CA GLN A 235 14.85 15.47 6.46
C GLN A 235 13.92 14.37 6.99
N PRO A 236 13.83 14.18 8.32
CA PRO A 236 12.86 13.26 8.91
C PRO A 236 11.44 13.84 8.82
N GLY A 237 10.45 12.96 8.69
CA GLY A 237 9.04 13.30 8.72
C GLY A 237 8.63 13.76 10.11
N VAL A 238 8.14 14.99 10.21
CA VAL A 238 7.66 15.59 11.47
C VAL A 238 6.17 15.29 11.62
N ASP A 239 5.79 14.54 12.66
CA ASP A 239 4.38 14.30 13.01
C ASP A 239 3.64 15.64 13.12
N PRO A 240 2.50 15.84 12.41
CA PRO A 240 1.74 17.09 12.44
C PRO A 240 1.39 17.59 13.86
N LEU A 241 1.26 16.71 14.86
CA LEU A 241 1.06 17.08 16.26
C LEU A 241 2.27 17.85 16.85
N SER A 242 3.49 17.41 16.56
CA SER A 242 4.72 18.02 17.05
C SER A 242 5.01 19.40 16.44
N SER A 243 4.50 19.65 15.22
CA SER A 243 4.62 20.95 14.54
C SER A 243 3.96 22.12 15.32
N ARG A 244 2.90 21.84 16.10
CA ARG A 244 2.22 22.84 16.95
C ARG A 244 3.05 23.24 18.17
N LEU A 245 3.87 22.34 18.71
CA LEU A 245 4.77 22.62 19.83
C LEU A 245 5.96 23.49 19.39
N LEU A 246 6.57 23.18 18.24
CA LEU A 246 7.68 23.95 17.68
C LEU A 246 7.29 25.39 17.33
N ARG A 247 6.06 25.64 16.83
CA ARG A 247 5.55 27.00 16.61
C ARG A 247 5.36 27.79 17.91
N ARG A 248 4.95 27.14 19.01
CA ARG A 248 4.88 27.78 20.34
C ARG A 248 6.26 28.09 20.91
N ALA A 249 7.24 27.19 20.75
CA ALA A 249 8.62 27.41 21.21
C ALA A 249 9.27 28.63 20.53
N ARG A 250 9.09 28.81 19.21
CA ARG A 250 9.62 29.98 18.48
C ARG A 250 8.95 31.31 18.87
N ALA A 251 7.67 31.29 19.27
CA ALA A 251 6.98 32.49 19.75
C ALA A 251 7.42 32.93 21.16
N GLY A 252 8.01 32.03 21.97
CA GLY A 252 8.52 32.33 23.31
C GLY A 252 9.90 33.00 23.34
N ALA A 253 10.69 32.87 22.28
CA ALA A 253 12.11 33.27 22.26
C ALA A 253 12.38 34.77 21.97
N GLN A 254 11.34 35.59 21.82
CA GLN A 254 11.45 37.03 21.50
C GLN A 254 10.89 37.95 22.61
N ARG A 255 11.22 37.67 23.88
CA ARG A 255 11.01 38.63 24.99
C ARG A 255 12.27 38.79 25.83
N GLN A 256 12.70 40.04 25.99
CA GLN A 256 13.81 40.41 26.87
C GLN A 256 13.47 40.12 28.35
N PRO A 257 14.47 39.87 29.20
CA PRO A 257 14.25 39.49 30.59
C PRO A 257 13.88 40.70 31.46
N ALA A 258 12.79 40.60 32.21
CA ALA A 258 12.41 41.59 33.21
C ALA A 258 11.96 40.92 34.53
N GLN A 259 12.91 40.89 35.46
CA GLN A 259 12.76 40.94 36.94
C GLN A 259 11.82 39.93 37.65
N ALA A 260 12.42 39.14 38.53
CA ALA A 260 11.73 38.28 39.48
C ALA A 260 11.04 39.07 40.62
N ARG A 261 9.89 38.57 41.09
CA ARG A 261 9.37 38.76 42.45
C ARG A 261 8.69 37.50 42.97
N ASP A 262 8.68 37.40 44.30
CA ASP A 262 8.50 36.20 45.14
C ASP A 262 7.02 35.76 45.30
N PRO A 263 6.74 34.50 45.70
CA PRO A 263 5.37 33.98 45.85
C PRO A 263 4.83 34.16 47.27
N SER A 264 3.54 34.48 47.42
CA SER A 264 2.81 34.30 48.69
C SER A 264 1.29 34.22 48.50
N SER A 265 0.62 33.69 49.54
CA SER A 265 -0.84 33.61 49.79
C SER A 265 -1.75 32.73 48.89
N GLY A 266 -2.10 31.55 49.43
CA GLY A 266 -3.50 31.08 49.45
C GLY A 266 -4.27 31.72 50.63
N PRO A 267 -5.30 31.09 51.27
CA PRO A 267 -5.84 29.74 51.03
C PRO A 267 -7.40 29.58 51.17
N GLY A 268 -7.91 28.36 50.93
CA GLY A 268 -9.16 27.81 51.53
C GLY A 268 -10.50 28.12 50.83
N ARG A 269 -11.60 27.40 51.09
CA ARG A 269 -11.83 26.20 51.94
C ARG A 269 -13.25 25.61 51.75
N SER A 270 -13.41 24.26 51.72
CA SER A 270 -14.56 23.43 52.26
C SER A 270 -16.03 23.67 51.77
N ALA A 271 -17.02 22.76 51.85
CA ALA A 271 -17.14 21.30 52.09
C ALA A 271 -18.61 20.80 51.84
N GLY A 272 -18.88 19.48 51.92
CA GLY A 272 -20.23 18.84 52.02
C GLY A 272 -20.66 18.05 50.76
N ALA A 273 -20.75 16.70 50.73
CA ALA A 273 -21.67 15.75 51.40
C ALA A 273 -23.10 15.72 50.79
N GLY A 274 -23.71 14.58 50.43
CA GLY A 274 -23.27 13.16 50.36
C GLY A 274 -24.43 12.15 50.09
N ARG A 275 -24.11 10.85 49.93
CA ARG A 275 -24.99 9.63 49.87
C ARG A 275 -25.98 9.54 48.66
N ARG A 276 -26.17 8.44 47.90
CA ARG A 276 -26.12 6.93 47.98
C ARG A 276 -27.39 6.19 48.44
N GLY A 277 -27.89 5.34 47.53
CA GLY A 277 -28.71 4.12 47.71
C GLY A 277 -29.39 3.73 46.36
N SER A 278 -29.88 2.53 46.06
CA SER A 278 -29.50 1.11 46.28
C SER A 278 -30.66 0.20 45.78
N ARG A 279 -30.35 -1.00 45.24
CA ARG A 279 -31.23 -2.10 44.69
C ARG A 279 -32.23 -2.71 45.75
N PRO A 280 -33.08 -3.77 45.51
CA PRO A 280 -33.34 -4.73 44.38
C PRO A 280 -34.86 -4.84 43.98
N GLY A 281 -35.47 -5.84 43.30
CA GLY A 281 -35.07 -7.06 42.53
C GLY A 281 -35.75 -8.40 42.95
N ARG A 282 -35.92 -9.40 42.03
CA ARG A 282 -36.53 -10.78 42.14
C ARG A 282 -38.07 -10.90 41.82
N ASP A 283 -38.72 -12.04 41.49
CA ASP A 283 -38.35 -13.49 41.33
C ASP A 283 -39.45 -14.33 40.58
N ARG A 284 -39.11 -15.54 40.08
CA ARG A 284 -39.97 -16.75 39.80
C ARG A 284 -41.04 -16.66 38.68
N GLY A 285 -41.53 -17.74 38.04
CA GLY A 285 -41.29 -19.21 38.13
C GLY A 285 -42.15 -19.98 37.08
N PRO A 286 -41.99 -21.31 36.87
CA PRO A 286 -42.33 -21.96 35.58
C PRO A 286 -43.49 -22.99 35.61
N THR A 287 -44.02 -23.36 34.43
CA THR A 287 -44.77 -24.63 34.22
C THR A 287 -44.63 -25.18 32.79
N ILE A 288 -44.63 -26.51 32.67
CA ILE A 288 -44.51 -27.31 31.43
C ILE A 288 -45.86 -27.97 31.11
N ALA A 289 -46.21 -28.15 29.83
CA ALA A 289 -47.10 -29.23 29.39
C ALA A 289 -46.88 -29.61 27.91
N CYS A 290 -46.60 -30.87 27.63
CA CYS A 290 -46.50 -31.45 26.29
C CYS A 290 -47.83 -32.09 25.90
N HIS A 291 -48.17 -32.17 24.60
CA HIS A 291 -48.97 -33.30 24.05
C HIS A 291 -48.76 -33.48 22.54
N GLY A 292 -48.71 -34.74 22.12
CA GLY A 292 -48.46 -35.20 20.75
C GLY A 292 -49.72 -35.60 19.99
N PRO A 293 -49.58 -36.43 18.93
CA PRO A 293 -50.23 -36.18 17.64
C PRO A 293 -51.54 -36.96 17.40
N ARG A 294 -52.22 -36.64 16.30
CA ARG A 294 -53.29 -37.46 15.71
C ARG A 294 -53.24 -37.46 14.18
N ASP A 295 -53.08 -38.65 13.62
CA ASP A 295 -53.31 -38.95 12.20
C ASP A 295 -54.78 -38.84 11.80
N ARG A 296 -55.05 -38.50 10.54
CA ARG A 296 -56.17 -39.04 9.75
C ARG A 296 -55.79 -39.12 8.27
N ALA A 297 -56.24 -40.19 7.62
CA ALA A 297 -55.92 -40.53 6.24
C ALA A 297 -57.08 -40.36 5.26
N ASN A 298 -56.73 -40.27 3.96
CA ASN A 298 -57.51 -40.55 2.75
C ASN A 298 -58.86 -39.85 2.48
N ASP A 299 -58.88 -39.11 1.36
CA ASP A 299 -60.01 -39.03 0.43
C ASP A 299 -59.46 -39.12 -1.02
N PRO A 300 -59.92 -40.03 -1.91
CA PRO A 300 -59.25 -40.32 -3.19
C PRO A 300 -59.91 -39.62 -4.40
N GLY A 301 -59.16 -38.78 -5.12
CA GLY A 301 -59.74 -37.94 -6.19
C GLY A 301 -58.85 -37.52 -7.36
N ARG A 302 -58.52 -38.46 -8.26
CA ARG A 302 -58.14 -38.21 -9.68
C ARG A 302 -56.75 -37.59 -9.97
N PRO A 303 -56.24 -37.62 -11.24
CA PRO A 303 -55.10 -38.51 -11.51
C PRO A 303 -53.79 -37.83 -11.89
N LEU A 304 -52.73 -38.63 -11.80
CA LEU A 304 -51.34 -38.30 -12.14
C LEU A 304 -51.16 -37.72 -13.55
N ARG A 305 -50.45 -36.60 -13.64
CA ARG A 305 -49.60 -36.24 -14.79
C ARG A 305 -48.17 -36.11 -14.30
N GLY A 306 -47.23 -36.65 -15.06
CA GLY A 306 -45.85 -36.82 -14.62
C GLY A 306 -45.17 -35.49 -14.28
N GLY A 307 -44.81 -35.32 -13.01
CA GLY A 307 -43.80 -34.36 -12.63
C GLY A 307 -42.44 -34.87 -13.11
N VAL A 308 -41.74 -34.05 -13.88
CA VAL A 308 -40.27 -34.08 -13.84
C VAL A 308 -39.90 -33.85 -12.37
N LEU A 309 -39.04 -34.70 -11.81
CA LEU A 309 -38.47 -34.44 -10.49
C LEU A 309 -37.60 -33.19 -10.62
N GLU A 310 -38.16 -32.03 -10.28
CA GLU A 310 -37.35 -30.84 -10.04
C GLU A 310 -36.35 -31.20 -8.94
N GLN A 311 -35.07 -31.16 -9.29
CA GLN A 311 -34.01 -31.28 -8.30
C GLN A 311 -34.19 -30.11 -7.32
N PRO A 312 -34.09 -30.35 -6.00
CA PRO A 312 -34.25 -29.27 -5.03
C PRO A 312 -33.24 -28.17 -5.35
N SER A 313 -33.75 -26.95 -5.56
CA SER A 313 -32.90 -25.78 -5.82
C SER A 313 -31.93 -25.62 -4.65
N VAL A 314 -30.64 -25.81 -4.92
CA VAL A 314 -29.59 -25.63 -3.91
C VAL A 314 -29.66 -24.18 -3.44
N GLU A 315 -30.04 -23.98 -2.18
CA GLU A 315 -30.16 -22.68 -1.56
C GLU A 315 -28.77 -22.00 -1.59
N ARG A 316 -28.68 -20.85 -2.26
CA ARG A 316 -27.41 -20.15 -2.44
C ARG A 316 -26.99 -19.51 -1.12
N SER A 317 -25.91 -20.01 -0.53
CA SER A 317 -25.40 -19.58 0.77
C SER A 317 -24.19 -18.65 0.63
N LEU A 318 -24.23 -17.49 1.28
CA LEU A 318 -23.22 -16.43 1.23
C LEU A 318 -22.63 -16.17 2.63
N GLY A 319 -21.32 -16.29 2.75
CA GLY A 319 -20.54 -15.81 3.89
C GLY A 319 -20.09 -14.36 3.65
N LEU A 320 -20.71 -13.41 4.33
CA LEU A 320 -20.34 -12.00 4.23
C LEU A 320 -19.32 -11.65 5.31
N ILE A 321 -18.09 -11.32 4.91
CA ILE A 321 -17.00 -10.92 5.82
C ILE A 321 -17.08 -9.41 6.01
N CYS A 322 -17.54 -8.98 7.18
CA CYS A 322 -17.96 -7.61 7.47
C CYS A 322 -16.91 -6.86 8.28
N GLY A 323 -16.18 -5.96 7.62
CA GLY A 323 -15.37 -4.92 8.25
C GLY A 323 -16.18 -3.66 8.56
N ALA A 324 -15.50 -2.58 8.97
CA ALA A 324 -16.13 -1.34 9.41
C ALA A 324 -16.81 -0.56 8.26
N GLY A 325 -17.95 0.08 8.55
CA GLY A 325 -18.64 1.01 7.65
C GLY A 325 -20.05 0.55 7.25
N VAL A 326 -20.64 1.25 6.28
CA VAL A 326 -22.06 1.06 5.86
C VAL A 326 -22.26 0.03 4.74
N LEU A 327 -21.19 -0.44 4.12
CA LEU A 327 -21.26 -1.38 2.99
C LEU A 327 -21.79 -2.79 3.39
N PRO A 328 -21.41 -3.39 4.53
CA PRO A 328 -21.86 -4.75 4.86
C PRO A 328 -23.39 -4.88 4.94
N ALA A 329 -24.06 -3.96 5.65
CA ALA A 329 -25.52 -3.97 5.76
C ALA A 329 -26.21 -3.83 4.39
N ARG A 330 -25.67 -2.97 3.50
CA ARG A 330 -26.20 -2.79 2.14
C ARG A 330 -26.01 -4.03 1.27
N MET A 331 -24.80 -4.61 1.26
CA MET A 331 -24.49 -5.81 0.48
C MET A 331 -25.27 -7.03 0.98
N ALA A 332 -25.45 -7.18 2.30
CA ALA A 332 -26.33 -8.19 2.88
C ALA A 332 -27.77 -8.04 2.40
N GLY A 333 -28.31 -6.82 2.41
CA GLY A 333 -29.65 -6.52 1.89
C GLY A 333 -29.81 -6.82 0.39
N GLU A 334 -28.81 -6.49 -0.43
CA GLU A 334 -28.82 -6.81 -1.86
C GLU A 334 -28.68 -8.32 -2.13
N ALA A 335 -27.80 -9.02 -1.40
CA ALA A 335 -27.67 -10.46 -1.49
C ALA A 335 -29.00 -11.17 -1.15
N ARG A 336 -29.71 -10.73 -0.10
CA ARG A 336 -31.06 -11.24 0.19
C ARG A 336 -32.06 -10.97 -0.93
N ARG A 337 -32.03 -9.79 -1.57
CA ARG A 337 -32.89 -9.49 -2.75
C ARG A 337 -32.60 -10.42 -3.92
N GLN A 338 -31.35 -10.83 -4.09
CA GLN A 338 -30.92 -11.80 -5.10
C GLN A 338 -31.16 -13.26 -4.71
N GLY A 339 -31.77 -13.53 -3.55
CA GLY A 339 -32.13 -14.87 -3.09
C GLY A 339 -31.00 -15.65 -2.40
N TRP A 340 -29.96 -14.96 -1.91
CA TRP A 340 -28.94 -15.59 -1.07
C TRP A 340 -29.40 -15.70 0.39
N ARG A 341 -29.12 -16.84 1.02
CA ARG A 341 -29.05 -16.98 2.48
C ARG A 341 -27.74 -16.35 2.96
N VAL A 342 -27.80 -15.38 3.87
CA VAL A 342 -26.62 -14.57 4.27
C VAL A 342 -26.20 -14.89 5.70
N VAL A 343 -24.97 -15.37 5.87
CA VAL A 343 -24.30 -15.51 7.17
C VAL A 343 -23.21 -14.44 7.27
N ALA A 344 -23.39 -13.48 8.17
CA ALA A 344 -22.48 -12.34 8.33
C ALA A 344 -21.46 -12.59 9.45
N PHE A 345 -20.17 -12.49 9.13
CA PHE A 345 -19.05 -12.57 10.06
C PHE A 345 -18.57 -11.16 10.39
N THR A 346 -18.81 -10.67 11.60
CA THR A 346 -18.60 -9.25 11.94
C THR A 346 -17.34 -9.01 12.76
N PHE A 347 -16.42 -8.21 12.21
CA PHE A 347 -15.14 -7.86 12.81
C PHE A 347 -15.27 -6.45 13.42
N GLY A 348 -15.39 -6.39 14.75
CA GLY A 348 -15.72 -5.15 15.46
C GLY A 348 -17.20 -4.76 15.37
N GLU A 349 -17.51 -3.49 15.63
CA GLU A 349 -18.88 -2.96 15.57
C GLU A 349 -19.29 -2.66 14.12
N VAL A 350 -20.21 -3.49 13.58
CA VAL A 350 -20.81 -3.31 12.25
C VAL A 350 -22.29 -2.97 12.43
N ALA A 351 -22.69 -1.76 12.05
CA ALA A 351 -24.07 -1.30 12.15
C ALA A 351 -25.00 -2.04 11.18
N ASP A 352 -26.23 -2.28 11.61
CA ASP A 352 -27.41 -2.69 10.83
C ASP A 352 -27.32 -4.00 10.00
N VAL A 353 -26.19 -4.68 9.96
CA VAL A 353 -26.00 -5.93 9.18
C VAL A 353 -26.90 -7.06 9.66
N SER A 354 -27.19 -7.13 10.97
CA SER A 354 -28.07 -8.14 11.57
C SER A 354 -29.54 -7.99 11.17
N ALA A 355 -29.98 -6.82 10.67
CA ALA A 355 -31.30 -6.65 10.06
C ALA A 355 -31.39 -7.25 8.64
N HIS A 356 -30.24 -7.61 8.06
CA HIS A 356 -30.09 -8.03 6.66
C HIS A 356 -29.31 -9.35 6.50
N ALA A 357 -29.01 -10.05 7.58
CA ALA A 357 -28.39 -11.37 7.58
C ALA A 357 -29.29 -12.40 8.28
N ASP A 358 -29.29 -13.65 7.82
CA ASP A 358 -30.03 -14.75 8.45
C ASP A 358 -29.34 -15.24 9.74
N LEU A 359 -28.01 -15.08 9.80
CA LEU A 359 -27.20 -15.31 10.98
C LEU A 359 -26.09 -14.24 11.04
N THR A 360 -25.76 -13.76 12.24
CA THR A 360 -24.64 -12.84 12.48
C THR A 360 -23.72 -13.42 13.54
N ILE A 361 -22.43 -13.53 13.22
CA ILE A 361 -21.41 -14.21 14.01
C ILE A 361 -20.30 -13.21 14.32
N PRO A 362 -20.20 -12.72 15.57
CA PRO A 362 -19.06 -11.94 16.03
C PRO A 362 -17.77 -12.72 15.80
N SER A 363 -16.83 -12.12 15.08
CA SER A 363 -15.59 -12.75 14.64
C SER A 363 -14.40 -11.85 14.98
N ARG A 364 -13.21 -12.45 15.08
CA ARG A 364 -11.93 -11.77 15.31
C ARG A 364 -10.97 -12.09 14.19
N LEU A 365 -10.07 -11.18 13.86
CA LEU A 365 -9.07 -11.43 12.82
C LEU A 365 -8.19 -12.63 13.22
N SER A 366 -7.80 -12.69 14.50
CA SER A 366 -7.02 -13.76 15.15
C SER A 366 -7.65 -15.16 15.14
N GLU A 367 -8.93 -15.30 14.79
CA GLU A 367 -9.73 -16.54 14.86
C GLU A 367 -10.11 -17.07 13.45
N ALA A 368 -9.22 -16.92 12.47
CA ALA A 368 -9.45 -17.30 11.08
C ALA A 368 -9.85 -18.78 10.89
N GLY A 369 -9.29 -19.70 11.68
CA GLY A 369 -9.66 -21.11 11.68
C GLY A 369 -11.09 -21.35 12.16
N VAL A 370 -11.58 -20.55 13.11
CA VAL A 370 -12.99 -20.61 13.56
C VAL A 370 -13.92 -20.12 12.44
N VAL A 371 -13.55 -19.05 11.74
CA VAL A 371 -14.32 -18.53 10.59
C VAL A 371 -14.39 -19.58 9.47
N LEU A 372 -13.26 -20.17 9.08
CA LEU A 372 -13.22 -21.20 8.02
C LEU A 372 -14.00 -22.46 8.42
N ALA A 373 -13.88 -22.95 9.66
CA ALA A 373 -14.69 -24.07 10.15
C ALA A 373 -16.19 -23.76 10.10
N THR A 374 -16.58 -22.55 10.53
CA THR A 374 -17.98 -22.11 10.51
C THR A 374 -18.53 -21.99 9.10
N LEU A 375 -17.73 -21.50 8.12
CA LEU A 375 -18.12 -21.49 6.71
C LEU A 375 -18.44 -22.89 6.18
N ALA A 376 -17.66 -23.90 6.58
CA ALA A 376 -17.90 -25.30 6.21
C ALA A 376 -19.15 -25.89 6.90
N ASP A 377 -19.32 -25.67 8.21
CA ASP A 377 -20.46 -26.15 8.99
C ASP A 377 -21.79 -25.56 8.51
N GLU A 378 -21.81 -24.26 8.19
CA GLU A 378 -22.97 -23.54 7.61
C GLU A 378 -23.18 -23.84 6.11
N ARG A 379 -22.34 -24.68 5.51
CA ARG A 379 -22.34 -25.04 4.08
C ARG A 379 -22.37 -23.81 3.17
N ILE A 380 -21.50 -22.84 3.44
CA ILE A 380 -21.35 -21.64 2.64
C ILE A 380 -20.68 -21.98 1.31
N GLY A 381 -21.39 -21.76 0.19
CA GLY A 381 -20.86 -21.99 -1.15
C GLY A 381 -20.08 -20.80 -1.73
N ALA A 382 -20.29 -19.60 -1.20
CA ALA A 382 -19.60 -18.40 -1.68
C ALA A 382 -19.30 -17.40 -0.55
N VAL A 383 -18.24 -16.60 -0.71
CA VAL A 383 -17.80 -15.58 0.23
C VAL A 383 -17.70 -14.21 -0.44
N LEU A 384 -17.99 -13.15 0.31
CA LEU A 384 -17.88 -11.75 -0.12
C LEU A 384 -17.25 -10.91 1.00
N PHE A 385 -16.20 -10.14 0.70
CA PHE A 385 -15.66 -9.14 1.62
C PHE A 385 -16.43 -7.82 1.48
N SER A 386 -16.65 -7.14 2.61
CA SER A 386 -17.32 -5.83 2.63
C SER A 386 -16.85 -4.96 3.79
N GLY A 387 -16.68 -3.66 3.55
CA GLY A 387 -16.23 -2.71 4.57
C GLY A 387 -14.71 -2.61 4.70
N LYS A 388 -14.25 -1.78 5.64
CA LYS A 388 -12.82 -1.50 5.87
C LYS A 388 -12.25 -2.37 6.97
N PHE A 389 -11.08 -2.95 6.70
CA PHE A 389 -10.26 -3.65 7.68
C PHE A 389 -9.00 -2.83 7.92
N TRP A 390 -8.67 -2.53 9.18
CA TRP A 390 -7.49 -1.73 9.50
C TRP A 390 -6.38 -2.63 10.06
N LEU A 391 -5.15 -2.45 9.58
CA LEU A 391 -3.98 -3.17 10.11
C LEU A 391 -3.79 -2.94 11.62
N GLN A 392 -4.28 -1.82 12.16
CA GLN A 392 -4.27 -1.54 13.60
C GLN A 392 -5.16 -2.48 14.41
N ASP A 393 -6.24 -3.00 13.85
CA ASP A 393 -7.14 -3.91 14.54
C ASP A 393 -6.48 -5.28 14.67
N TYR A 394 -5.89 -5.77 13.56
CA TYR A 394 -5.01 -6.94 13.56
C TYR A 394 -3.88 -6.82 14.60
N LEU A 395 -3.13 -5.70 14.62
CA LEU A 395 -2.00 -5.49 15.54
C LEU A 395 -2.40 -5.34 17.03
N ARG A 396 -3.70 -5.19 17.34
CA ARG A 396 -4.21 -5.08 18.72
C ARG A 396 -4.75 -6.40 19.27
N GLU A 397 -5.00 -7.38 18.42
CA GLU A 397 -5.54 -8.67 18.84
C GLU A 397 -4.46 -9.55 19.50
N SER A 398 -4.92 -10.59 20.21
CA SER A 398 -4.03 -11.57 20.83
C SER A 398 -3.46 -12.54 19.78
N ARG A 399 -2.52 -13.41 20.21
CA ARG A 399 -1.84 -14.38 19.35
C ARG A 399 -2.77 -15.04 18.30
N PRO A 400 -2.34 -15.12 17.02
CA PRO A 400 -3.13 -15.76 15.97
C PRO A 400 -3.39 -17.23 16.28
N ASP A 401 -4.53 -17.76 15.85
CA ASP A 401 -4.76 -19.20 15.84
C ASP A 401 -3.83 -19.93 14.84
N ALA A 402 -3.78 -21.26 14.90
CA ALA A 402 -2.86 -22.04 14.08
C ALA A 402 -3.11 -21.88 12.56
N MET A 403 -4.34 -21.60 12.16
CA MET A 403 -4.72 -21.43 10.75
C MET A 403 -4.33 -20.05 10.25
N LEU A 404 -4.55 -19.01 11.05
CA LEU A 404 -4.04 -17.68 10.74
C LEU A 404 -2.50 -17.68 10.72
N ALA A 405 -1.84 -18.32 11.68
CA ALA A 405 -0.38 -18.45 11.67
C ALA A 405 0.13 -19.20 10.41
N GLU A 406 -0.63 -20.17 9.89
CA GLU A 406 -0.34 -20.84 8.62
C GLU A 406 -0.54 -19.90 7.42
N ILE A 407 -1.60 -19.08 7.41
CA ILE A 407 -1.85 -18.03 6.41
C ILE A 407 -0.72 -16.98 6.43
N GLU A 408 -0.35 -16.49 7.61
CA GLU A 408 0.73 -15.52 7.83
C GLU A 408 2.08 -16.08 7.37
N THR A 409 2.36 -17.34 7.71
CA THR A 409 3.53 -18.06 7.20
C THR A 409 3.50 -18.07 5.68
N LYS A 410 2.42 -18.58 5.06
CA LYS A 410 2.24 -18.69 3.60
C LYS A 410 2.23 -17.36 2.85
N ALA A 411 1.90 -16.25 3.50
CA ALA A 411 1.88 -14.91 2.91
C ALA A 411 3.23 -14.18 3.06
N GLY A 412 4.09 -14.60 3.98
CA GLY A 412 5.38 -13.97 4.30
C GLY A 412 5.25 -12.66 5.11
N ALA A 413 4.32 -11.78 4.72
CA ALA A 413 3.96 -10.57 5.46
C ALA A 413 2.47 -10.21 5.26
N ILE A 414 1.86 -9.66 6.31
CA ILE A 414 0.41 -9.39 6.41
C ILE A 414 -0.01 -8.13 5.63
N VAL A 415 0.95 -7.43 5.02
CA VAL A 415 0.76 -6.15 4.32
C VAL A 415 0.83 -6.29 2.78
N ASP A 416 1.13 -7.49 2.27
CA ASP A 416 1.39 -7.74 0.85
C ASP A 416 0.20 -8.38 0.10
N THR A 417 0.21 -8.20 -1.23
CA THR A 417 -0.72 -8.80 -2.20
C THR A 417 -0.79 -10.34 -2.11
N ASN A 418 0.20 -10.97 -1.48
CA ASN A 418 0.25 -12.42 -1.28
C ASN A 418 -0.84 -12.93 -0.32
N LEU A 419 -1.21 -12.16 0.70
CA LEU A 419 -2.29 -12.53 1.63
C LEU A 419 -3.61 -12.79 0.89
N VAL A 420 -3.93 -11.94 -0.09
CA VAL A 420 -5.09 -12.09 -0.98
C VAL A 420 -5.07 -13.44 -1.72
N GLN A 421 -3.93 -13.82 -2.31
CA GLN A 421 -3.84 -15.07 -3.08
C GLN A 421 -3.87 -16.32 -2.19
N VAL A 422 -3.31 -16.25 -0.98
CA VAL A 422 -3.40 -17.33 0.02
C VAL A 422 -4.86 -17.56 0.41
N VAL A 423 -5.61 -16.49 0.74
CA VAL A 423 -7.05 -16.59 1.08
C VAL A 423 -7.87 -17.11 -0.10
N VAL A 424 -7.65 -16.62 -1.33
CA VAL A 424 -8.32 -17.14 -2.54
C VAL A 424 -8.08 -18.64 -2.71
N THR A 425 -6.82 -19.08 -2.58
CA THR A 425 -6.44 -20.48 -2.77
C THR A 425 -7.09 -21.39 -1.72
N MET A 426 -7.14 -20.95 -0.46
CA MET A 426 -7.74 -21.73 0.63
C MET A 426 -9.26 -21.85 0.50
N LEU A 427 -9.96 -20.76 0.17
CA LEU A 427 -11.41 -20.81 -0.10
C LEU A 427 -11.72 -21.73 -1.28
N ALA A 428 -10.93 -21.65 -2.37
CA ALA A 428 -11.08 -22.55 -3.52
C ALA A 428 -10.83 -24.02 -3.17
N GLN A 429 -9.84 -24.34 -2.32
CA GLN A 429 -9.61 -25.70 -1.81
C GLN A 429 -10.77 -26.24 -0.97
N MET A 430 -11.53 -25.36 -0.31
CA MET A 430 -12.75 -25.70 0.43
C MET A 430 -14.00 -25.77 -0.46
N GLY A 431 -13.89 -25.46 -1.76
CA GLY A 431 -15.03 -25.39 -2.68
C GLY A 431 -15.91 -24.14 -2.49
N ILE A 432 -15.33 -23.06 -1.96
CA ILE A 432 -16.02 -21.80 -1.66
C ILE A 432 -15.60 -20.73 -2.67
N ASP A 433 -16.55 -20.21 -3.44
CA ASP A 433 -16.29 -19.19 -4.46
C ASP A 433 -16.11 -17.81 -3.82
N LEU A 434 -15.01 -17.11 -4.12
CA LEU A 434 -14.83 -15.72 -3.71
C LEU A 434 -15.42 -14.75 -4.75
N LEU A 435 -16.46 -14.02 -4.36
CA LEU A 435 -17.27 -13.20 -5.26
C LEU A 435 -16.73 -11.78 -5.49
N ASP A 436 -17.00 -11.25 -6.68
CA ASP A 436 -16.84 -9.84 -7.02
C ASP A 436 -17.86 -8.97 -6.24
N GLN A 437 -17.44 -7.82 -5.72
CA GLN A 437 -18.33 -6.92 -4.96
C GLN A 437 -19.37 -6.19 -5.82
N ARG A 438 -19.09 -5.96 -7.11
CA ARG A 438 -19.90 -5.06 -7.96
C ARG A 438 -21.36 -5.50 -8.13
N PRO A 439 -21.71 -6.78 -8.32
CA PRO A 439 -23.10 -7.24 -8.35
C PRO A 439 -23.91 -6.96 -7.08
N PHE A 440 -23.26 -6.69 -5.94
CA PHE A 440 -23.91 -6.43 -4.65
C PHE A 440 -23.97 -4.94 -4.28
N LEU A 441 -23.44 -4.04 -5.13
CA LEU A 441 -23.45 -2.59 -4.92
C LEU A 441 -24.69 -1.90 -5.49
N GLY A 442 -25.33 -2.49 -6.50
CA GLY A 442 -26.51 -1.94 -7.17
C GLY A 442 -26.30 -0.51 -7.67
N ASP A 443 -27.21 0.39 -7.30
CA ASP A 443 -27.23 1.81 -7.66
C ASP A 443 -26.03 2.63 -7.13
N TRP A 444 -25.24 2.10 -6.20
CA TRP A 444 -24.04 2.80 -5.70
C TRP A 444 -22.83 2.68 -6.63
N LEU A 445 -22.79 1.67 -7.51
CA LEU A 445 -21.77 1.55 -8.55
C LEU A 445 -21.99 2.65 -9.62
N GLY A 446 -20.95 3.44 -9.93
CA GLY A 446 -21.05 4.62 -10.80
C GLY A 446 -21.60 4.29 -12.20
N GLY A 447 -22.85 4.63 -12.51
CA GLY A 447 -23.42 4.42 -13.85
C GLY A 447 -23.00 5.50 -14.85
N SER A 448 -22.90 5.19 -16.15
CA SER A 448 -22.57 6.19 -17.16
C SER A 448 -23.58 7.37 -17.19
N GLY A 449 -23.09 8.58 -17.44
CA GLY A 449 -23.91 9.79 -17.59
C GLY A 449 -23.65 10.88 -16.56
N CYS A 450 -24.47 11.94 -16.61
CA CYS A 450 -24.43 13.05 -15.67
C CYS A 450 -25.47 12.86 -14.57
N TRP A 451 -25.07 12.99 -13.31
CA TRP A 451 -25.96 12.82 -12.15
C TRP A 451 -26.31 14.14 -11.47
N SER A 452 -25.54 15.21 -11.73
CA SER A 452 -25.78 16.58 -11.28
C SER A 452 -26.63 17.38 -12.27
N ASP A 453 -27.23 18.48 -11.80
CA ASP A 453 -28.05 19.40 -12.61
C ASP A 453 -27.21 20.10 -13.70
N ARG A 454 -25.93 20.38 -13.40
CA ARG A 454 -24.96 20.91 -14.36
C ARG A 454 -24.29 19.76 -15.12
N ALA A 455 -24.42 19.75 -16.44
CA ALA A 455 -23.58 18.93 -17.32
C ALA A 455 -22.20 19.57 -17.58
N PRO A 456 -21.13 18.78 -17.80
CA PRO A 456 -19.85 19.32 -18.26
C PRO A 456 -19.97 19.94 -19.66
N THR A 457 -19.19 21.00 -19.89
CA THR A 457 -19.02 21.61 -21.23
C THR A 457 -18.11 20.74 -22.12
N ASP A 458 -18.12 20.96 -23.44
CA ASP A 458 -17.24 20.23 -24.38
C ASP A 458 -15.75 20.30 -24.01
N ALA A 459 -15.29 21.46 -23.54
CA ALA A 459 -13.92 21.66 -23.08
C ALA A 459 -13.61 20.87 -21.80
N GLU A 460 -14.57 20.81 -20.86
CA GLU A 460 -14.46 19.99 -19.66
C GLU A 460 -14.51 18.49 -20.01
N TRP A 461 -15.30 18.07 -21.00
CA TRP A 461 -15.31 16.69 -21.51
C TRP A 461 -13.99 16.25 -22.16
N VAL A 462 -13.18 17.18 -22.68
CA VAL A 462 -11.80 16.88 -23.10
C VAL A 462 -10.92 16.58 -21.87
N ASP A 463 -11.03 17.40 -20.82
CA ASP A 463 -10.30 17.20 -19.57
C ASP A 463 -10.75 15.96 -18.80
N VAL A 464 -12.04 15.59 -18.81
CA VAL A 464 -12.58 14.34 -18.24
C VAL A 464 -11.95 13.12 -18.91
N ARG A 465 -12.02 13.03 -20.24
CA ARG A 465 -11.44 11.90 -20.98
C ARG A 465 -9.93 11.78 -20.75
N ARG A 466 -9.22 12.91 -20.72
CA ARG A 466 -7.78 12.93 -20.42
C ARG A 466 -7.50 12.53 -18.97
N GLY A 467 -8.30 13.01 -18.02
CA GLY A 467 -8.19 12.71 -16.61
C GLY A 467 -8.39 11.23 -16.32
N LEU A 468 -9.46 10.62 -16.85
CA LEU A 468 -9.73 9.19 -16.70
C LEU A 468 -8.65 8.34 -17.37
N ALA A 469 -8.19 8.71 -18.57
CA ALA A 469 -7.10 7.99 -19.24
C ALA A 469 -5.78 8.03 -18.45
N VAL A 470 -5.41 9.18 -17.87
CA VAL A 470 -4.21 9.28 -17.02
C VAL A 470 -4.42 8.55 -15.70
N ALA A 471 -5.58 8.69 -15.06
CA ALA A 471 -5.91 8.01 -13.82
C ALA A 471 -5.83 6.48 -13.97
N ARG A 472 -6.30 5.92 -15.09
CA ARG A 472 -6.23 4.48 -15.39
C ARG A 472 -4.78 4.01 -15.57
N LEU A 473 -3.92 4.81 -16.21
CA LEU A 473 -2.48 4.50 -16.34
C LEU A 473 -1.74 4.55 -15.00
N VAL A 474 -2.11 5.48 -14.12
CA VAL A 474 -1.52 5.63 -12.78
C VAL A 474 -1.97 4.49 -11.86
N ALA A 475 -3.22 4.05 -12.01
CA ALA A 475 -3.76 2.90 -11.29
C ALA A 475 -3.15 1.58 -11.80
N ASP A 476 -3.00 1.40 -13.12
CA ASP A 476 -2.28 0.26 -13.72
C ASP A 476 -0.82 0.18 -13.25
N ALA A 477 -0.21 1.32 -12.90
CA ALA A 477 1.15 1.40 -12.34
C ALA A 477 1.21 1.22 -10.81
N GLY A 478 0.08 0.98 -10.14
CA GLY A 478 0.02 0.81 -8.67
C GLY A 478 0.32 2.07 -7.86
N VAL A 479 0.30 3.26 -8.47
CA VAL A 479 0.68 4.52 -7.81
C VAL A 479 -0.52 5.13 -7.06
N GLY A 480 -1.67 5.21 -7.71
CA GLY A 480 -2.89 5.83 -7.18
C GLY A 480 -4.01 5.88 -8.23
N GLN A 481 -5.17 6.44 -7.91
CA GLN A 481 -6.39 6.29 -8.72
C GLN A 481 -7.00 7.63 -9.19
N THR A 482 -6.58 8.75 -8.61
CA THR A 482 -7.19 10.08 -8.81
C THR A 482 -6.22 11.05 -9.47
N VAL A 483 -6.72 11.86 -10.40
CA VAL A 483 -5.95 12.86 -11.15
C VAL A 483 -6.72 14.18 -11.19
N VAL A 484 -6.01 15.31 -11.07
CA VAL A 484 -6.58 16.65 -11.27
C VAL A 484 -6.04 17.23 -12.57
N VAL A 485 -6.93 17.65 -13.47
CA VAL A 485 -6.60 18.16 -14.82
C VAL A 485 -7.26 19.52 -15.04
N ARG A 486 -6.57 20.45 -15.73
CA ARG A 486 -7.17 21.69 -16.22
C ARG A 486 -6.56 22.09 -17.56
N ARG A 487 -7.39 22.27 -18.59
CA ARG A 487 -7.00 22.66 -19.96
C ARG A 487 -5.88 21.77 -20.52
N GLY A 488 -6.00 20.46 -20.33
CA GLY A 488 -5.02 19.46 -20.74
C GLY A 488 -3.79 19.31 -19.82
N ALA A 489 -3.56 20.23 -18.88
CA ALA A 489 -2.46 20.11 -17.92
C ALA A 489 -2.86 19.22 -16.74
N VAL A 490 -2.08 18.19 -16.47
CA VAL A 490 -2.21 17.36 -15.27
C VAL A 490 -1.55 18.11 -14.10
N ALA A 491 -2.33 18.50 -13.11
CA ALA A 491 -1.91 19.30 -11.95
C ALA A 491 -1.47 18.43 -10.77
N ALA A 492 -2.18 17.31 -10.56
CA ALA A 492 -1.92 16.36 -9.50
C ALA A 492 -2.29 14.95 -9.95
N VAL A 493 -1.58 13.97 -9.39
CA VAL A 493 -1.73 12.53 -9.63
C VAL A 493 -1.56 11.86 -8.28
N GLU A 494 -2.59 11.16 -7.81
CA GLU A 494 -2.61 10.50 -6.50
C GLU A 494 -1.45 9.52 -6.34
N ALA A 495 -0.81 9.59 -5.17
CA ALA A 495 0.08 8.56 -4.66
C ALA A 495 -0.34 8.22 -3.22
N ILE A 496 0.61 7.83 -2.36
CA ILE A 496 0.38 7.37 -0.99
C ILE A 496 -0.32 8.40 -0.07
N GLU A 497 -0.40 9.68 -0.43
CA GLU A 497 -1.16 10.69 0.31
C GLU A 497 -2.69 10.60 0.12
N GLY A 498 -3.13 9.87 -0.91
CA GLY A 498 -4.54 9.60 -1.18
C GLY A 498 -5.34 10.74 -1.83
N THR A 499 -6.59 10.40 -2.16
CA THR A 499 -7.51 11.17 -3.02
C THR A 499 -7.73 12.59 -2.50
N THR A 500 -7.93 12.73 -1.19
CA THR A 500 -8.22 14.00 -0.51
C THR A 500 -7.09 15.03 -0.65
N GLU A 501 -5.84 14.65 -0.35
CA GLU A 501 -4.69 15.56 -0.47
C GLU A 501 -4.34 15.84 -1.93
N THR A 502 -4.54 14.86 -2.82
CA THR A 502 -4.38 15.00 -4.27
C THR A 502 -5.29 16.10 -4.83
N ILE A 503 -6.57 16.11 -4.44
CA ILE A 503 -7.53 17.13 -4.87
C ILE A 503 -7.13 18.50 -4.32
N ARG A 504 -6.76 18.60 -3.03
CA ARG A 504 -6.32 19.85 -2.40
C ARG A 504 -5.14 20.48 -3.12
N ARG A 505 -4.03 19.75 -3.29
CA ARG A 505 -2.82 20.26 -3.95
C ARG A 505 -3.03 20.53 -5.44
N GLY A 506 -3.84 19.72 -6.13
CA GLY A 506 -4.18 19.95 -7.54
C GLY A 506 -4.94 21.26 -7.72
N LEU A 507 -5.99 21.49 -6.92
CA LEU A 507 -6.79 22.72 -6.98
C LEU A 507 -6.03 23.96 -6.48
N GLU A 508 -5.07 23.80 -5.56
CA GLU A 508 -4.15 24.89 -5.18
C GLU A 508 -3.27 25.33 -6.36
N VAL A 509 -2.74 24.38 -7.16
CA VAL A 509 -1.85 24.68 -8.30
C VAL A 509 -2.60 25.25 -9.50
N VAL A 510 -3.73 24.66 -9.92
CA VAL A 510 -4.45 25.11 -11.14
C VAL A 510 -5.66 26.00 -10.88
N GLY A 511 -6.13 26.13 -9.64
CA GLY A 511 -7.27 26.96 -9.27
C GLY A 511 -8.62 26.48 -9.84
N ARG A 512 -9.62 27.37 -9.74
CA ARG A 512 -11.04 27.07 -10.05
C ARG A 512 -11.26 26.57 -11.48
N GLY A 513 -12.16 25.61 -11.64
CA GLY A 513 -12.56 25.06 -12.93
C GLY A 513 -11.58 24.01 -13.46
N ALA A 514 -11.02 23.20 -12.57
CA ALA A 514 -10.34 21.95 -12.92
C ALA A 514 -11.33 20.77 -12.90
N VAL A 515 -10.95 19.68 -13.55
CA VAL A 515 -11.60 18.38 -13.50
C VAL A 515 -10.84 17.48 -12.52
N VAL A 516 -11.55 16.86 -11.59
CA VAL A 516 -11.06 15.73 -10.80
C VAL A 516 -11.56 14.45 -11.48
N ALA A 517 -10.66 13.51 -11.78
CA ALA A 517 -11.00 12.24 -12.41
C ALA A 517 -10.48 11.07 -11.56
N LYS A 518 -11.32 10.06 -11.29
CA LYS A 518 -10.92 8.83 -10.60
C LYS A 518 -11.21 7.59 -11.45
N ALA A 519 -10.24 6.70 -11.57
CA ALA A 519 -10.30 5.49 -12.41
C ALA A 519 -9.72 4.27 -11.66
N ALA A 520 -10.05 3.08 -12.14
CA ALA A 520 -9.56 1.81 -11.58
C ALA A 520 -8.51 1.19 -12.51
N ALA A 521 -7.53 0.49 -11.95
CA ALA A 521 -6.59 -0.31 -12.74
C ALA A 521 -7.37 -1.34 -13.57
N ARG A 522 -6.93 -1.64 -14.80
CA ARG A 522 -7.61 -2.59 -15.71
C ARG A 522 -7.81 -3.94 -15.03
N GLY A 523 -6.74 -4.46 -14.40
CA GLY A 523 -6.72 -5.69 -13.62
C GLY A 523 -7.03 -5.52 -12.12
N HIS A 524 -7.76 -4.47 -11.71
CA HIS A 524 -8.15 -4.27 -10.31
C HIS A 524 -8.99 -5.44 -9.79
N ASP A 525 -8.65 -5.98 -8.62
CA ASP A 525 -9.36 -7.10 -8.00
C ASP A 525 -10.51 -6.62 -7.10
N TYR A 526 -11.71 -6.56 -7.68
CA TYR A 526 -12.94 -6.14 -7.02
C TYR A 526 -13.45 -7.10 -5.94
N ARG A 527 -12.79 -8.24 -5.69
CA ARG A 527 -13.16 -9.17 -4.61
C ARG A 527 -12.71 -8.68 -3.23
N PHE A 528 -11.75 -7.74 -3.18
CA PHE A 528 -11.16 -7.25 -1.94
C PHE A 528 -11.30 -5.74 -1.72
N ASP A 529 -11.13 -4.92 -2.76
CA ASP A 529 -11.21 -3.46 -2.65
C ASP A 529 -12.08 -2.84 -3.74
N MET A 530 -12.73 -1.72 -3.42
CA MET A 530 -13.51 -0.92 -4.34
C MET A 530 -12.95 0.50 -4.41
N PRO A 531 -12.44 0.95 -5.58
CA PRO A 531 -12.10 2.35 -5.82
C PRO A 531 -13.31 3.22 -5.51
N THR A 532 -13.17 4.15 -4.54
CA THR A 532 -14.33 4.83 -3.93
C THR A 532 -14.19 6.35 -3.95
N ILE A 533 -15.33 7.03 -4.15
CA ILE A 533 -15.59 8.43 -3.76
C ILE A 533 -16.78 8.50 -2.81
N GLY A 534 -16.89 9.59 -2.04
CA GLY A 534 -18.03 9.86 -1.16
C GLY A 534 -18.21 11.35 -0.88
N PRO A 535 -19.14 11.73 0.03
CA PRO A 535 -19.51 13.12 0.27
C PRO A 535 -18.32 14.03 0.60
N GLU A 536 -17.41 13.60 1.49
CA GLU A 536 -16.18 14.32 1.83
C GLU A 536 -15.33 14.66 0.58
N THR A 537 -15.19 13.71 -0.35
CA THR A 537 -14.44 13.91 -1.61
C THR A 537 -15.08 15.02 -2.46
N ILE A 538 -16.41 15.06 -2.52
CA ILE A 538 -17.17 16.08 -3.26
C ILE A 538 -17.10 17.43 -2.56
N GLU A 539 -17.16 17.49 -1.23
CA GLU A 539 -16.98 18.70 -0.43
C GLU A 539 -15.60 19.34 -0.66
N ILE A 540 -14.54 18.53 -0.67
CA ILE A 540 -13.17 19.00 -0.92
C ILE A 540 -13.04 19.56 -2.35
N ALA A 541 -13.58 18.85 -3.34
CA ALA A 541 -13.57 19.30 -4.74
C ALA A 541 -14.36 20.60 -4.93
N ALA A 542 -15.53 20.71 -4.30
CA ALA A 542 -16.37 21.90 -4.30
C ALA A 542 -15.66 23.10 -3.61
N ALA A 543 -15.05 22.88 -2.45
CA ALA A 543 -14.34 23.91 -1.70
C ALA A 543 -13.13 24.47 -2.46
N GLY A 544 -12.36 23.61 -3.16
CA GLY A 544 -11.29 24.04 -4.07
C GLY A 544 -11.80 24.60 -5.41
N GLY A 545 -13.10 24.53 -5.68
CA GLY A 545 -13.74 25.09 -6.87
C GLY A 545 -13.50 24.29 -8.15
N ALA A 546 -13.46 22.96 -8.08
CA ALA A 546 -13.52 22.11 -9.27
C ALA A 546 -14.79 22.37 -10.09
N ALA A 547 -14.71 22.21 -11.42
CA ALA A 547 -15.87 22.29 -12.31
C ALA A 547 -16.55 20.93 -12.52
N VAL A 548 -15.78 19.84 -12.46
CA VAL A 548 -16.26 18.48 -12.66
C VAL A 548 -15.55 17.52 -11.71
N VAL A 549 -16.30 16.61 -11.11
CA VAL A 549 -15.79 15.33 -10.59
C VAL A 549 -16.29 14.23 -11.54
N ALA A 550 -15.37 13.47 -12.11
CA ALA A 550 -15.64 12.36 -13.00
C ALA A 550 -15.12 11.06 -12.42
N VAL A 551 -15.87 9.97 -12.57
CA VAL A 551 -15.42 8.63 -12.19
C VAL A 551 -15.58 7.66 -13.34
N GLU A 552 -14.74 6.63 -13.36
CA GLU A 552 -14.87 5.52 -14.29
C GLU A 552 -16.17 4.73 -14.01
N ALA A 553 -17.02 4.66 -15.03
CA ALA A 553 -18.29 3.96 -14.95
C ALA A 553 -18.10 2.46 -14.66
N GLU A 554 -19.04 1.89 -13.90
CA GLU A 554 -19.11 0.48 -13.49
C GLU A 554 -17.91 -0.05 -12.69
N ARG A 555 -16.99 0.83 -12.31
CA ARG A 555 -15.67 0.49 -11.74
C ARG A 555 -15.27 1.32 -10.53
N VAL A 556 -15.96 2.44 -10.28
CA VAL A 556 -15.82 3.27 -9.07
C VAL A 556 -17.13 3.30 -8.29
N LEU A 557 -17.03 3.09 -6.97
CA LEU A 557 -18.10 3.18 -5.99
C LEU A 557 -18.37 4.64 -5.59
N VAL A 558 -19.64 5.02 -5.55
CA VAL A 558 -20.11 6.33 -5.10
C VAL A 558 -20.91 6.16 -3.81
N LEU A 559 -20.27 6.33 -2.65
CA LEU A 559 -20.92 6.30 -1.34
C LEU A 559 -21.89 7.46 -1.21
N ASP A 560 -23.12 7.19 -0.74
CA ASP A 560 -24.21 8.18 -0.64
C ASP A 560 -24.28 9.09 -1.88
N ARG A 561 -24.62 8.49 -3.02
CA ARG A 561 -24.74 9.20 -4.30
C ARG A 561 -25.67 10.41 -4.19
N GLU A 562 -26.75 10.34 -3.43
CA GLU A 562 -27.65 11.48 -3.28
C GLU A 562 -26.99 12.65 -2.56
N ALA A 563 -26.24 12.42 -1.47
CA ALA A 563 -25.47 13.48 -0.83
C ALA A 563 -24.41 14.04 -1.78
N CYS A 564 -23.70 13.19 -2.51
CA CYS A 564 -22.74 13.62 -3.53
C CYS A 564 -23.38 14.53 -4.59
N ILE A 565 -24.57 14.18 -5.11
CA ILE A 565 -25.32 15.02 -6.06
C ILE A 565 -25.74 16.34 -5.41
N ARG A 566 -26.29 16.33 -4.19
CA ARG A 566 -26.70 17.54 -3.45
C ARG A 566 -25.53 18.52 -3.25
N ILE A 567 -24.35 18.02 -2.88
CA ILE A 567 -23.14 18.82 -2.67
C ILE A 567 -22.63 19.38 -4.01
N ALA A 568 -22.59 18.56 -5.07
CA ALA A 568 -22.16 18.99 -6.40
C ALA A 568 -23.09 20.09 -6.96
N ASN A 569 -24.41 19.90 -6.89
CA ASN A 569 -25.41 20.87 -7.32
C ASN A 569 -25.30 22.18 -6.53
N GLY A 570 -25.17 22.11 -5.19
CA GLY A 570 -25.00 23.29 -4.34
C GLY A 570 -23.72 24.10 -4.64
N ALA A 571 -22.68 23.45 -5.19
CA ALA A 571 -21.44 24.08 -5.62
C ALA A 571 -21.45 24.56 -7.09
N GLY A 572 -22.49 24.23 -7.87
CA GLY A 572 -22.52 24.44 -9.32
C GLY A 572 -21.49 23.58 -10.07
N MET A 573 -21.13 22.43 -9.51
CA MET A 573 -20.15 21.48 -10.03
C MET A 573 -20.85 20.32 -10.74
N ALA A 574 -20.26 19.80 -11.83
CA ALA A 574 -20.76 18.60 -12.48
C ALA A 574 -20.22 17.33 -11.78
N LEU A 575 -21.05 16.30 -11.67
CA LEU A 575 -20.69 14.96 -11.18
C LEU A 575 -21.15 13.93 -12.21
N VAL A 576 -20.19 13.18 -12.77
CA VAL A 576 -20.41 12.29 -13.92
C VAL A 576 -19.74 10.93 -13.78
N GLY A 577 -20.36 9.90 -14.36
CA GLY A 577 -19.74 8.61 -14.69
C GLY A 577 -19.41 8.55 -16.19
N ALA A 578 -18.20 8.15 -16.56
CA ALA A 578 -17.75 8.03 -17.96
C ALA A 578 -16.74 6.89 -18.15
N GLU A 579 -16.50 6.49 -19.39
CA GLU A 579 -15.63 5.35 -19.78
C GLU A 579 -14.16 5.74 -20.05
#